data_AF-A0AAV6CFW7-F1
#
_entry.id   AF-A0AAV6CFW7-F1
#
_cell.length_a   1.000
_cell.length_b   1.000
_cell.length_c   1.000
_cell.angle_alpha   90.00
_cell.angle_beta   90.00
_cell.angle_gamma   90.00
#
_symmetry.space_group_name_H-M   'P 1'
#
loop_
_entity.id
_entity.type
_entity.pdbx_description
1 polymer ?
#
loop_
_entity_poly.entity_id
_entity_poly.type
_entity_poly.pdbx_seq_one_letter_code
_entity_poly.pdbx_strand_id
1 'polypeptide(L)'
;MKRSSQLKDRWFRRDGSLAPQPPNLYLRTMISVEQTSTEVRITIPRDAMAPDQLSSFLDWLAVEEACQKSQLTERDADTLADEIKSTWWRANRERFIPAREL
;
A
#
# COMPACT_ATOMS: atom_id res chain seq x y z
N MET A 1 -39.71 -19.73 -2.39
CA MET A 1 -40.09 -19.28 -1.03
C MET A 1 -39.53 -20.27 -0.01
N LYS A 2 -38.64 -19.81 0.88
CA LYS A 2 -38.01 -20.49 2.07
C LYS A 2 -37.19 -21.75 1.75
N ARG A 3 -35.89 -21.85 2.12
CA ARG A 3 -35.42 -21.95 3.52
C ARG A 3 -33.93 -21.59 3.63
N SER A 4 -33.65 -20.33 3.95
CA SER A 4 -32.40 -19.92 4.61
C SER A 4 -32.66 -20.03 6.12
N SER A 5 -32.35 -21.18 6.72
CA SER A 5 -32.62 -21.42 8.14
C SER A 5 -31.76 -22.55 8.72
N GLN A 6 -30.45 -22.51 8.48
CA GLN A 6 -29.52 -23.49 9.06
C GLN A 6 -28.25 -22.84 9.64
N LEU A 7 -28.19 -21.50 9.74
CA LEU A 7 -27.01 -20.78 10.26
C LEU A 7 -27.28 -19.93 11.50
N LYS A 8 -28.52 -19.92 12.03
CA LYS A 8 -28.91 -19.09 13.19
C LYS A 8 -28.85 -19.80 14.54
N ASP A 9 -28.81 -21.13 14.57
CA ASP A 9 -29.09 -21.88 15.81
C ASP A 9 -27.85 -22.26 16.62
N ARG A 10 -26.68 -21.69 16.30
CA ARG A 10 -25.39 -22.07 16.89
C ARG A 10 -24.87 -21.10 17.97
N TRP A 11 -25.74 -20.26 18.53
CA TRP A 11 -25.36 -19.17 19.45
C TRP A 11 -26.00 -19.23 20.83
N PHE A 12 -26.85 -20.22 21.08
CA PHE A 12 -27.50 -20.45 22.38
C PHE A 12 -26.99 -21.74 23.00
N ARG A 13 -26.63 -21.67 24.29
CA ARG A 13 -26.43 -22.89 25.09
C ARG A 13 -27.79 -23.56 25.32
N ARG A 14 -27.79 -24.86 25.66
CA ARG A 14 -29.03 -25.61 25.96
C ARG A 14 -29.84 -25.02 27.13
N ASP A 15 -29.22 -24.18 27.96
CA ASP A 15 -29.84 -23.49 29.09
C ASP A 15 -30.45 -22.11 28.74
N GLY A 16 -30.42 -21.71 27.46
CA GLY A 16 -30.98 -20.44 26.99
C GLY A 16 -30.08 -19.22 27.23
N SER A 17 -28.90 -19.39 27.82
CA SER A 17 -27.93 -18.31 27.94
C SER A 17 -27.19 -18.07 26.62
N LEU A 18 -26.91 -16.79 26.32
CA LEU A 18 -25.98 -16.44 25.24
C LEU A 18 -24.60 -17.01 25.60
N ALA A 19 -23.97 -17.71 24.65
CA ALA A 19 -22.56 -18.04 24.78
C ALA A 19 -21.76 -16.74 25.01
N PRO A 20 -20.77 -16.71 25.92
CA PRO A 20 -19.90 -15.55 26.04
C PRO A 20 -19.31 -15.28 24.66
N GLN A 21 -19.48 -14.05 24.18
CA GLN A 21 -18.87 -13.65 22.92
C GLN A 21 -17.37 -13.96 23.03
N PRO A 22 -16.78 -14.66 22.05
CA PRO A 22 -15.34 -14.90 22.09
C PRO A 22 -14.65 -13.55 22.28
N PRO A 23 -13.67 -13.44 23.19
CA PRO A 23 -12.93 -12.20 23.37
C PRO A 23 -12.48 -11.74 22.00
N ASN A 24 -12.83 -10.50 21.66
CA ASN A 24 -12.88 -9.96 20.31
C ASN A 24 -11.57 -10.18 19.54
N LEU A 25 -11.44 -11.35 18.90
CA LEU A 25 -10.30 -11.72 18.05
C LEU A 25 -10.27 -10.89 16.76
N TYR A 26 -11.33 -10.13 16.48
CA TYR A 26 -11.45 -9.26 15.31
C TYR A 26 -10.94 -7.84 15.56
N LEU A 27 -10.55 -7.47 16.79
CA LEU A 27 -9.99 -6.14 17.10
C LEU A 27 -8.46 -6.04 16.97
N ARG A 28 -7.75 -7.10 16.58
CA ARG A 28 -6.28 -7.13 16.76
C ARG A 28 -5.44 -6.65 15.56
N THR A 29 -6.05 -6.26 14.45
CA THR A 29 -5.28 -5.83 13.27
C THR A 29 -6.04 -4.78 12.46
N MET A 30 -6.21 -3.57 13.01
CA MET A 30 -6.71 -2.43 12.24
C MET A 30 -5.60 -1.39 12.08
N ILE A 31 -5.37 -0.99 10.84
CA ILE A 31 -4.65 0.24 10.52
C ILE A 31 -5.54 1.40 10.98
N SER A 32 -5.01 2.30 11.79
CA SER A 32 -5.72 3.52 12.21
C SER A 32 -5.10 4.75 11.56
N VAL A 33 -5.95 5.75 11.30
CA VAL A 33 -5.55 7.04 10.76
C VAL A 33 -6.12 8.12 11.66
N GLU A 34 -5.26 8.96 12.20
CA GLU A 34 -5.61 10.13 12.99
C GLU A 34 -5.12 11.38 12.27
N GLN A 35 -5.98 12.38 12.15
CA GLN A 35 -5.62 13.67 11.56
C GLN A 35 -5.60 14.72 12.65
N THR A 36 -4.48 15.42 12.75
CA THR A 36 -4.35 16.61 13.61
C THR A 36 -4.32 17.86 12.72
N SER A 37 -4.22 19.05 13.33
CA SER A 37 -4.11 20.30 12.58
C SER A 37 -2.83 20.43 11.76
N THR A 38 -1.79 19.64 12.05
CA THR A 38 -0.47 19.78 11.41
C THR A 38 0.02 18.51 10.71
N GLU A 39 -0.54 17.34 11.05
CA GLU A 39 -0.03 16.06 10.57
C GLU A 39 -1.11 14.97 10.53
N VAL A 40 -0.88 13.97 9.69
CA VAL A 40 -1.65 12.72 9.64
C VAL A 40 -0.80 11.61 10.25
N ARG A 41 -1.30 10.96 11.32
CA ARG A 41 -0.66 9.83 11.97
C ARG A 41 -1.32 8.54 11.51
N ILE A 42 -0.52 7.65 10.92
CA ILE A 42 -0.96 6.33 10.49
C ILE A 42 -0.32 5.30 11.40
N THR A 43 -1.12 4.50 12.09
CA THR A 43 -0.62 3.38 12.92
C THR A 43 -0.90 2.07 12.21
N ILE A 44 0.15 1.33 11.89
CA ILE A 44 0.07 0.04 11.20
C ILE A 44 0.55 -1.06 12.15
N PRO A 45 -0.31 -2.01 12.55
CA PRO A 45 0.11 -3.19 13.30
C PRO A 45 1.16 -4.02 12.53
N ARG A 46 2.16 -4.56 13.22
CA ARG A 46 3.28 -5.28 12.58
C ARG A 46 2.86 -6.53 11.81
N ASP A 47 1.72 -7.11 12.17
CA ASP A 47 1.11 -8.28 11.52
C ASP A 47 0.16 -7.91 10.37
N ALA A 48 -0.14 -6.62 10.18
CA ALA A 48 -1.04 -6.15 9.13
C ALA A 48 -0.38 -6.11 7.74
N MET A 49 0.94 -5.96 7.68
CA MET A 49 1.68 -5.79 6.44
C MET A 49 3.09 -6.36 6.54
N ALA A 50 3.58 -6.96 5.45
CA ALA A 50 4.96 -7.41 5.38
C ALA A 50 5.94 -6.22 5.42
N PRO A 51 7.10 -6.33 6.10
CA PRO A 51 8.06 -5.24 6.20
C PRO A 51 8.47 -4.63 4.85
N ASP A 52 8.71 -5.45 3.83
CA ASP A 52 9.15 -4.97 2.51
C ASP A 52 8.07 -4.15 1.80
N GLN A 53 6.80 -4.51 1.98
CA GLN A 53 5.67 -3.77 1.43
C GLN A 53 5.49 -2.43 2.15
N LEU A 54 5.69 -2.41 3.48
CA LEU A 54 5.66 -1.18 4.26
C LEU A 54 6.79 -0.24 3.85
N SER A 55 8.01 -0.75 3.69
CA SER A 55 9.15 0.03 3.21
C SER A 55 8.87 0.62 1.82
N SER A 56 8.38 -0.18 0.88
CA SER A 56 8.04 0.30 -0.47
C SER A 56 6.97 1.40 -0.44
N PHE A 57 5.99 1.30 0.47
CA PHE A 57 4.97 2.32 0.65
C PHE A 57 5.56 3.63 1.21
N LEU A 58 6.45 3.54 2.20
CA LEU A 58 7.12 4.71 2.76
C LEU A 58 8.07 5.38 1.75
N ASP A 59 8.77 4.59 0.94
CA ASP A 59 9.64 5.11 -0.13
C ASP A 59 8.83 5.92 -1.16
N TRP A 60 7.65 5.42 -1.54
CA TRP A 60 6.75 6.17 -2.42
C TRP A 60 6.28 7.49 -1.79
N LEU A 61 5.91 7.49 -0.50
CA LEU A 61 5.52 8.74 0.19
C LEU A 61 6.65 9.76 0.23
N ALA A 62 7.90 9.31 0.38
CA ALA A 62 9.06 10.19 0.35
C ALA A 62 9.28 10.82 -1.04
N VAL A 63 9.06 10.04 -2.12
CA VAL A 63 9.08 10.57 -3.48
C VAL A 63 7.97 11.60 -3.69
N GLU A 64 6.77 11.32 -3.23
CA GLU A 64 5.64 12.26 -3.34
C GLU A 64 5.93 13.56 -2.58
N GLU A 65 6.48 13.48 -1.36
CA GLU A 65 6.89 14.67 -0.60
C GLU A 65 7.96 15.48 -1.35
N ALA A 66 8.96 14.82 -1.93
CA ALA A 66 9.99 15.47 -2.72
C ALA A 66 9.40 16.15 -3.97
N CYS A 67 8.45 15.51 -4.64
CA CYS A 67 7.73 16.07 -5.78
C CYS A 67 6.90 17.30 -5.38
N GLN A 68 6.17 17.25 -4.26
CA GLN A 68 5.37 18.38 -3.77
C GLN A 68 6.22 19.58 -3.36
N LYS A 69 7.41 19.34 -2.81
CA LYS A 69 8.39 20.40 -2.47
C LYS A 69 9.20 20.85 -3.68
N SER A 70 9.14 20.14 -4.79
CA SER A 70 9.90 20.44 -5.98
C SER A 70 9.44 21.77 -6.58
N GLN A 71 10.40 22.67 -6.80
CA GLN A 71 10.19 23.91 -7.55
C GLN A 71 10.63 23.75 -9.01
N LEU A 72 10.84 22.51 -9.48
CA LEU A 72 11.23 22.25 -10.85
C LEU A 72 10.17 22.78 -11.80
N THR A 73 10.61 23.51 -12.82
CA THR A 73 9.72 23.89 -13.90
C THR A 73 9.45 22.69 -14.80
N GLU A 74 8.39 22.74 -15.61
CA GLU A 74 8.10 21.71 -16.61
C GLU A 74 9.32 21.43 -17.50
N ARG A 75 10.05 22.48 -17.89
CA ARG A 75 11.28 22.37 -18.66
C ARG A 75 12.40 21.63 -17.93
N ASP A 76 12.55 21.84 -16.62
CA ASP A 76 13.56 21.14 -15.84
C ASP A 76 13.19 19.65 -15.68
N ALA A 77 11.90 19.35 -15.52
CA ALA A 77 11.39 17.98 -15.50
C ALA A 77 11.62 17.27 -16.84
N ASP A 78 11.36 17.94 -17.97
CA ASP A 78 11.62 17.40 -19.31
C ASP A 78 13.11 17.15 -19.54
N THR A 79 13.96 18.10 -19.14
CA THR A 79 15.42 17.96 -19.25
C THR A 79 15.91 16.75 -18.46
N LEU A 80 15.45 16.61 -17.20
CA LEU A 80 15.77 15.46 -16.36
C LEU A 80 15.27 14.14 -16.96
N ALA A 81 14.06 14.12 -17.52
CA ALA A 81 13.51 12.94 -18.16
C ALA A 81 14.35 12.50 -19.36
N ASP A 82 14.81 13.45 -20.18
CA ASP A 82 15.64 13.16 -21.35
C ASP A 82 17.06 12.73 -20.97
N GLU A 83 17.63 13.26 -19.90
CA GLU A 83 18.89 12.79 -19.32
C GLU A 83 18.80 11.34 -18.83
N ILE A 84 17.72 10.99 -18.12
CA ILE A 84 17.48 9.62 -17.64
C ILE A 84 17.31 8.66 -18.82
N LYS A 85 16.46 9.01 -19.80
CA LYS A 85 16.21 8.19 -21.00
C LYS A 85 17.50 7.98 -21.80
N SER A 86 18.25 9.05 -22.06
CA SER A 86 19.49 8.98 -22.84
C SER A 86 20.56 8.15 -22.14
N THR A 87 20.70 8.31 -20.82
CA THR A 87 21.62 7.52 -20.00
C THR A 87 21.25 6.05 -20.02
N TRP A 88 19.97 5.73 -19.81
CA TRP A 88 19.47 4.36 -19.86
C TRP A 88 19.67 3.74 -21.24
N TRP A 89 19.31 4.46 -22.31
CA TRP A 89 19.44 3.99 -23.68
C TRP A 89 20.90 3.72 -24.05
N ARG A 90 21.82 4.61 -23.69
CA ARG A 90 23.26 4.42 -23.91
C ARG A 90 23.79 3.15 -23.23
N ALA A 91 23.30 2.84 -22.02
CA ALA A 91 23.69 1.65 -21.30
C ALA A 91 23.06 0.35 -21.83
N ASN A 92 21.95 0.43 -22.57
CA ASN A 92 21.14 -0.75 -22.94
C ASN A 92 21.01 -0.99 -24.45
N ARG A 93 21.43 -0.06 -25.31
CA ARG A 93 21.28 -0.13 -26.79
C ARG A 93 21.78 -1.45 -27.40
N GLU A 94 22.85 -2.02 -26.85
CA GLU A 94 23.45 -3.27 -27.34
C GLU A 94 22.52 -4.48 -27.16
N ARG A 95 21.57 -4.42 -26.23
CA ARG A 95 20.54 -5.45 -26.02
C ARG A 95 19.45 -5.42 -27.09
N PHE A 96 19.30 -4.28 -27.78
CA PHE A 96 18.16 -4.01 -28.67
C PHE A 96 18.57 -3.82 -30.14
N ILE A 97 19.82 -3.45 -30.41
CA ILE A 97 20.35 -3.33 -31.77
C ILE A 97 21.27 -4.54 -32.03
N PRO A 98 20.87 -5.49 -32.89
CA PRO A 98 21.71 -6.62 -33.26
C PRO A 98 22.97 -6.15 -33.99
N ALA A 99 24.10 -6.83 -33.78
CA ALA A 99 25.41 -6.48 -34.36
C ALA A 99 25.48 -6.53 -35.90
N ARG A 100 24.40 -6.91 -36.60
CA ARG A 100 24.35 -7.05 -38.06
C ARG A 100 23.84 -5.80 -38.80
N GLU A 101 23.39 -4.78 -38.07
CA GLU A 101 22.84 -3.52 -38.62
C GLU A 101 23.60 -2.25 -38.17
N LEU A 102 24.82 -2.40 -37.64
CA LEU A 102 25.77 -1.31 -37.36
C LEU A 102 26.88 -1.33 -38.41
#